data_AF-A0A661FY71-F1
#
_entry.id   AF-A0A661FY71-F1
#
_cell.length_a   1.000
_cell.length_b   1.000
_cell.length_c   1.000
_cell.angle_alpha   90.00
_cell.angle_beta   90.00
_cell.angle_gamma   90.00
#
_symmetry.space_group_name_H-M   'P 1'
#
loop_
_entity.id
_entity.type
_entity.pdbx_description
1 polymer ?
#
loop_
_entity_poly.entity_id
_entity_poly.type
_entity_poly.pdbx_seq_one_letter_code
_entity_poly.pdbx_strand_id
1 'polypeptide(L)'
;VTFGCNIPFFTFAYDVVKPIEFPPTTLTPTLKRKAKWLNFYDPDDVLGYPLKAINTDYAKVVTKDIPINVGGVFSSWNPIAHGGYWTDNSFTKPVAKYIAGFL
;
A
#
# COMPACT_ATOMS: atom_id res chain seq x y z
N VAL A 1 1.45 2.72 -5.86
CA VAL A 1 1.77 2.70 -4.41
C VAL A 1 0.48 2.91 -3.68
N THR A 2 0.21 2.14 -2.63
CA THR A 2 -0.92 2.33 -1.72
C THR A 2 -0.39 2.57 -0.31
N PHE A 3 -1.15 3.29 0.51
CA PHE A 3 -0.87 3.47 1.93
C PHE A 3 -2.17 3.71 2.70
N GLY A 4 -2.22 3.36 3.98
CA GLY A 4 -3.46 3.48 4.77
C GLY A 4 -4.65 2.83 4.05
N CYS A 5 -4.45 1.63 3.49
CA CYS A 5 -5.42 1.08 2.56
C CYS A 5 -6.54 0.34 3.28
N ASN A 6 -7.77 0.80 3.09
CA ASN A 6 -8.99 0.21 3.65
C ASN A 6 -9.64 -0.87 2.75
N ILE A 7 -9.03 -1.21 1.61
CA ILE A 7 -9.53 -2.26 0.70
C ILE A 7 -9.87 -3.55 1.46
N PRO A 8 -8.97 -4.12 2.30
CA PRO A 8 -9.27 -5.36 3.00
C PRO A 8 -10.56 -5.31 3.83
N PHE A 9 -10.87 -4.17 4.45
CA PHE A 9 -12.10 -4.01 5.22
C PHE A 9 -13.36 -4.15 4.35
N PHE A 10 -13.34 -3.58 3.14
CA PHE A 10 -14.47 -3.68 2.21
C PHE A 10 -14.59 -5.05 1.54
N THR A 11 -13.52 -5.86 1.50
CA THR A 11 -13.58 -7.19 0.89
C THR A 11 -14.55 -8.14 1.59
N PHE A 12 -14.87 -7.91 2.86
CA PHE A 12 -15.87 -8.71 3.59
C PHE A 12 -17.29 -8.61 3.02
N ALA A 13 -17.57 -7.59 2.20
CA ALA A 13 -18.87 -7.39 1.57
C ALA A 13 -19.02 -8.08 0.19
N TYR A 14 -18.00 -8.80 -0.29
CA TYR A 14 -17.98 -9.36 -1.64
C TYR A 14 -17.58 -10.84 -1.64
N ASP A 15 -18.29 -11.65 -2.43
CA ASP A 15 -17.95 -13.06 -2.65
C ASP A 15 -16.70 -13.24 -3.53
N VAL A 16 -16.52 -12.34 -4.51
CA VAL A 16 -15.42 -12.37 -5.47
C VAL A 16 -14.57 -11.13 -5.32
N VAL A 17 -13.32 -11.34 -4.91
CA VAL A 17 -12.36 -10.28 -4.64
C VAL A 17 -11.15 -10.46 -5.55
N LYS A 18 -10.94 -9.51 -6.46
CA LYS A 18 -9.80 -9.53 -7.41
C LYS A 18 -9.03 -8.20 -7.34
N PRO A 19 -7.69 -8.22 -7.45
CA PRO A 19 -6.92 -7.00 -7.58
C PRO A 19 -7.09 -6.39 -8.97
N ILE A 20 -6.63 -5.15 -9.14
CA ILE A 20 -6.42 -4.58 -10.46
C ILE A 20 -5.37 -5.40 -11.24
N GLU A 21 -5.45 -5.33 -12.57
CA GLU A 21 -4.39 -5.87 -13.42
C GLU A 21 -3.10 -5.06 -13.19
N PHE A 22 -2.08 -5.73 -12.66
CA PHE A 22 -0.80 -5.11 -12.35
C PHE A 22 0.40 -6.01 -12.69
N PRO A 23 1.45 -5.46 -13.33
CA PRO A 23 1.50 -4.13 -13.95
C PRO A 23 0.61 -4.05 -15.20
N PRO A 24 0.01 -2.89 -15.51
CA PRO A 24 -0.81 -2.69 -16.71
C PRO A 24 -0.16 -3.21 -18.00
N THR A 25 -0.95 -3.84 -18.86
CA THR A 25 -0.49 -4.33 -20.18
C THR A 25 -0.01 -3.22 -21.10
N THR A 26 -0.50 -2.00 -20.90
CA THR A 26 -0.15 -0.79 -21.67
C THR A 26 1.21 -0.19 -21.30
N LEU A 27 1.87 -0.66 -20.23
CA LEU A 27 3.20 -0.16 -19.84
C LEU A 27 4.28 -0.59 -20.85
N THR A 28 5.16 0.35 -21.20
CA THR A 28 6.36 0.04 -21.99
C THR A 28 7.23 -1.01 -21.29
N PRO A 29 7.98 -1.86 -22.01
CA PRO A 29 8.82 -2.90 -21.39
C PRO A 29 9.77 -2.35 -20.33
N THR A 30 10.32 -1.14 -20.54
CA THR A 30 11.22 -0.48 -19.61
C THR A 30 10.53 -0.10 -18.30
N LEU A 31 9.32 0.48 -18.36
CA LEU A 31 8.57 0.83 -17.15
C LEU A 31 8.02 -0.42 -16.45
N LYS A 32 7.57 -1.42 -17.22
CA LYS A 32 7.05 -2.70 -16.70
C LYS A 32 8.07 -3.44 -15.84
N ARG A 33 9.35 -3.43 -16.20
CA ARG A 33 10.45 -4.02 -15.40
C ARG A 33 10.69 -3.30 -14.07
N LYS A 34 10.38 -2.01 -13.98
CA LYS A 34 10.55 -1.20 -12.77
C LYS A 34 9.29 -1.21 -11.88
N ALA A 35 8.14 -1.57 -12.44
CA ALA A 35 6.85 -1.50 -11.77
C ALA A 35 6.76 -2.46 -10.58
N LYS A 36 6.41 -1.89 -9.43
CA LYS A 36 6.14 -2.55 -8.15
C LYS A 36 4.87 -1.97 -7.55
N TRP A 37 4.03 -2.84 -7.03
CA TRP A 37 2.92 -2.44 -6.17
C TRP A 37 3.39 -2.57 -4.73
N LEU A 38 3.79 -1.44 -4.16
CA LEU A 38 4.16 -1.30 -2.76
C LEU A 38 2.95 -0.79 -1.98
N ASN A 39 2.61 -1.49 -0.90
CA ASN A 39 1.59 -1.09 0.07
C ASN A 39 2.27 -0.76 1.41
N PHE A 40 2.06 0.44 1.93
CA PHE A 40 2.55 0.86 3.24
C PHE A 40 1.40 0.86 4.23
N TYR A 41 1.58 0.29 5.40
CA TYR A 41 0.54 0.30 6.42
C TYR A 41 1.17 0.43 7.79
N ASP A 42 0.45 1.04 8.72
CA ASP A 42 0.78 1.02 10.13
C ASP A 42 -0.08 -0.05 10.81
N PRO A 43 0.50 -1.05 11.48
CA PRO A 43 -0.26 -2.02 12.26
C PRO A 43 -1.22 -1.41 13.29
N ASP A 44 -0.96 -0.18 13.77
CA ASP A 44 -1.82 0.55 14.71
C ASP A 44 -2.96 1.33 14.00
N ASP A 45 -2.86 1.56 12.68
CA ASP A 45 -3.88 2.24 11.88
C ASP A 45 -5.07 1.31 11.61
N VAL A 46 -6.18 1.53 12.32
CA VAL A 46 -7.42 0.75 12.20
C VAL A 46 -8.07 0.80 10.81
N LEU A 47 -7.61 1.66 9.92
CA LEU A 47 -8.07 1.79 8.53
C LEU A 47 -7.01 1.34 7.51
N GLY A 48 -5.83 0.91 7.95
CA GLY A 48 -4.69 0.54 7.10
C GLY A 48 -4.30 -0.92 7.27
N TYR A 49 -4.43 -1.72 6.20
CA TYR A 49 -4.22 -3.16 6.26
C TYR A 49 -3.26 -3.68 5.18
N PRO A 50 -2.60 -4.84 5.40
CA PRO A 50 -1.81 -5.51 4.37
C PRO A 50 -2.72 -6.04 3.24
N LEU A 51 -2.27 -5.92 1.98
CA LEU A 51 -3.05 -6.34 0.82
C LEU A 51 -2.77 -7.78 0.40
N LYS A 52 -1.55 -8.29 0.58
CA LYS A 52 -1.20 -9.68 0.17
C LYS A 52 -2.01 -10.72 0.94
N ALA A 53 -2.46 -10.39 2.15
CA ALA A 53 -3.26 -11.27 3.00
C ALA A 53 -4.73 -11.38 2.57
N ILE A 54 -5.20 -10.55 1.63
CA ILE A 54 -6.58 -10.60 1.14
C ILE A 54 -6.87 -11.98 0.52
N ASN A 55 -6.07 -12.40 -0.47
CA ASN A 55 -6.16 -13.72 -1.11
C ASN A 55 -4.94 -14.00 -2.00
N THR A 56 -4.92 -15.18 -2.63
CA THR A 56 -3.85 -15.60 -3.54
C THR A 56 -3.66 -14.70 -4.75
N ASP A 57 -4.70 -14.01 -5.22
CA ASP A 57 -4.59 -13.14 -6.41
C ASP A 57 -3.92 -11.81 -6.06
N TYR A 58 -4.26 -11.20 -4.92
CA TYR A 58 -3.51 -10.06 -4.39
C TYR A 58 -2.06 -10.43 -4.08
N ALA A 59 -1.82 -11.62 -3.51
CA ALA A 59 -0.47 -12.08 -3.18
C ALA A 59 0.46 -12.14 -4.41
N LYS A 60 -0.08 -12.45 -5.60
CA LYS A 60 0.66 -12.51 -6.87
C LYS A 60 1.10 -11.13 -7.38
N VAL A 61 0.25 -10.10 -7.24
CA VAL A 61 0.48 -8.80 -7.89
C VAL A 61 1.03 -7.73 -6.94
N VAL A 62 0.73 -7.82 -5.64
CA VAL A 62 1.28 -6.93 -4.63
C VAL A 62 2.74 -7.32 -4.38
N THR A 63 3.66 -6.43 -4.75
CA THR A 63 5.10 -6.69 -4.61
C THR A 63 5.51 -6.78 -3.15
N LYS A 64 5.04 -5.87 -2.29
CA LYS A 64 5.36 -5.88 -0.86
C LYS A 64 4.33 -5.11 -0.03
N ASP A 65 3.94 -5.71 1.10
CA ASP A 65 3.35 -4.99 2.24
C ASP A 65 4.47 -4.54 3.17
N ILE A 66 4.51 -3.26 3.51
CA ILE A 66 5.59 -2.60 4.24
C ILE A 66 4.97 -2.00 5.53
N PRO A 67 5.17 -2.66 6.69
CA PRO A 67 4.77 -2.07 7.95
C PRO A 67 5.66 -0.86 8.26
N ILE A 68 5.04 0.25 8.64
CA ILE A 68 5.68 1.46 9.16
C ILE A 68 4.98 1.89 10.45
N ASN A 69 5.41 2.97 11.07
CA ASN A 69 4.71 3.61 12.17
C ASN A 69 4.46 5.07 11.78
N VAL A 70 3.19 5.45 11.66
CA VAL A 70 2.75 6.79 11.28
C VAL A 70 2.07 7.47 12.47
N GLY A 71 2.87 8.13 13.29
CA GLY A 71 2.37 8.85 14.46
C GLY A 71 3.32 8.77 15.65
N GLY A 72 2.89 9.36 16.77
CA GLY A 72 3.52 9.16 18.07
C GLY A 72 2.74 8.15 18.90
N VAL A 73 3.32 7.74 20.04
CA VAL A 73 2.74 6.80 21.04
C VAL A 73 1.30 7.16 21.46
N PHE A 74 0.87 8.42 21.30
CA PHE A 74 -0.46 8.91 21.69
C PHE A 74 -1.44 9.11 20.51
N SER A 75 -1.01 8.88 19.27
CA SER A 75 -1.84 9.11 18.09
C SER A 75 -2.02 7.89 17.20
N SER A 76 -1.28 6.80 17.41
CA SER A 76 -1.24 5.66 16.48
C SER A 76 -2.52 4.83 16.44
N TRP A 77 -3.32 4.81 17.52
CA TRP A 77 -4.55 3.99 17.61
C TRP A 77 -5.85 4.72 17.23
N ASN A 78 -5.79 5.98 16.75
CA ASN A 78 -6.98 6.77 16.44
C ASN A 78 -7.01 7.19 14.96
N PRO A 79 -8.18 7.59 14.41
CA PRO A 79 -8.32 7.93 12.99
C PRO A 79 -7.37 9.03 12.47
N ILE A 80 -6.73 9.79 13.36
CA ILE A 80 -5.74 10.83 12.99
C ILE A 80 -4.43 10.17 12.51
N ALA A 81 -4.06 8.98 13.01
CA ALA A 81 -2.93 8.19 12.50
C ALA A 81 -3.00 8.00 10.99
N HIS A 82 -4.20 7.80 10.46
CA HIS A 82 -4.44 7.61 9.04
C HIS A 82 -4.00 8.79 8.17
N GLY A 83 -4.02 10.01 8.71
CA GLY A 83 -3.47 11.19 8.03
C GLY A 83 -1.95 11.29 8.10
N GLY A 84 -1.30 10.59 9.03
CA GLY A 84 0.12 10.71 9.36
C GLY A 84 1.08 10.29 8.24
N TYR A 85 0.64 9.42 7.33
CA TYR A 85 1.46 8.96 6.20
C TYR A 85 2.00 10.13 5.35
N TRP A 86 1.21 11.19 5.17
CA TRP A 86 1.58 12.33 4.30
C TRP A 86 2.81 13.10 4.77
N THR A 87 3.11 13.07 6.06
CA THR A 87 4.26 13.78 6.66
C THR A 87 5.32 12.83 7.20
N ASP A 88 5.03 11.52 7.24
CA ASP A 88 5.98 10.52 7.74
C ASP A 88 7.09 10.22 6.73
N ASN A 89 8.34 10.30 7.19
CA ASN A 89 9.52 10.08 6.34
C ASN A 89 9.76 8.59 6.00
N SER A 90 9.19 7.67 6.77
CA SER A 90 9.18 6.23 6.48
C SER A 90 8.26 5.89 5.31
N PHE A 91 7.30 6.77 4.98
CA PHE A 91 6.50 6.69 3.76
C PHE A 91 7.04 7.61 2.65
N THR A 92 7.13 8.92 2.90
CA THR A 92 7.37 9.93 1.86
C THR A 92 8.73 9.77 1.17
N LYS A 93 9.82 9.56 1.91
CA LYS A 93 11.17 9.40 1.34
C LYS A 93 11.32 8.17 0.45
N PRO A 94 10.96 6.93 0.87
CA PRO A 94 11.10 5.77 0.01
C PRO A 94 10.18 5.84 -1.22
N VAL A 95 8.98 6.41 -1.09
CA VAL A 95 8.07 6.59 -2.23
C VAL A 95 8.61 7.63 -3.21
N ALA A 96 9.08 8.78 -2.75
CA ALA A 96 9.71 9.78 -3.60
C ALA A 96 10.93 9.22 -4.34
N LYS A 97 11.81 8.48 -3.64
CA LYS A 97 12.95 7.79 -4.25
C LYS A 97 12.53 6.77 -5.31
N TYR A 98 11.48 6.00 -5.03
CA TYR A 98 10.94 5.02 -5.97
C TYR A 98 10.39 5.68 -7.24
N ILE A 99 9.60 6.75 -7.09
CA ILE A 99 9.04 7.52 -8.21
C ILE A 99 10.15 8.18 -9.03
N ALA A 100 11.14 8.79 -8.38
CA ALA A 100 12.29 9.40 -9.05
C ALA A 100 13.08 8.41 -9.91
N GLY A 101 13.05 7.10 -9.60
CA GLY A 101 13.68 6.06 -10.42
C GLY A 101 12.98 5.78 -11.75
N PHE A 102 11.81 6.37 -12.01
CA PHE A 102 11.08 6.28 -13.30
C PHE A 102 11.35 7.47 -14.23
N LEU A 103 11.81 8.60 -13.70
CA LEU A 103 12.26 9.77 -14.46
C LEU A 103 13.65 9.49 -15.05
#